data_AF-G9WJ68-F1
#
_entry.id   AF-G9WJ68-F1
#
_cell.length_a   1.000
_cell.length_b   1.000
_cell.length_c   1.000
_cell.angle_alpha   90.00
_cell.angle_beta   90.00
_cell.angle_gamma   90.00
#
_symmetry.space_group_name_H-M   'P 1'
#
loop_
_entity.id
_entity.type
_entity.pdbx_description
1 polymer ?
#
loop_
_entity_poly.entity_id
_entity_poly.type
_entity_poly.pdbx_seq_one_letter_code
_entity_poly.pdbx_strand_id
1 'polypeptide(L)'
;MRQLYSSEGLSKTTLVSQTILKAVSSSSQPTSSAAQPAVGTIVNRPQGAWVVTFERNLYNGYKVTPKYYKYYGNGLWEVWVKEINTQDYPYVTVDQYTGNFHG
;
A
#
# COMPACT_ATOMS: atom_id res chain seq x y z
N MET A 1 -11.58 -40.48 30.36
CA MET A 1 -12.31 -39.63 31.33
C MET A 1 -12.07 -38.16 30.99
N ARG A 2 -13.12 -37.32 31.05
CA ARG A 2 -13.05 -35.86 30.85
C ARG A 2 -12.61 -35.16 32.15
N GLN A 3 -12.19 -33.89 31.96
CA GLN A 3 -12.26 -32.72 32.88
C GLN A 3 -10.94 -32.39 33.64
N LEU A 4 -10.49 -31.14 33.82
CA LEU A 4 -11.20 -29.85 34.03
C LEU A 4 -10.40 -28.61 33.52
N TYR A 5 -11.13 -27.50 33.42
CA TYR A 5 -10.78 -26.11 33.07
C TYR A 5 -9.98 -25.33 34.15
N SER A 6 -9.54 -24.11 33.78
CA SER A 6 -9.21 -22.90 34.58
C SER A 6 -7.71 -22.61 34.77
N SER A 7 -7.19 -21.38 34.73
CA SER A 7 -7.62 -20.05 34.27
C SER A 7 -6.42 -19.08 34.49
N GLU A 8 -6.47 -17.90 33.87
CA GLU A 8 -5.77 -16.64 34.24
C GLU A 8 -4.37 -16.34 33.66
N GLY A 9 -4.37 -15.31 32.78
CA GLY A 9 -3.60 -14.08 32.94
C GLY A 9 -2.06 -14.12 32.83
N LEU A 10 -1.50 -13.41 31.84
CA LEU A 10 -0.61 -12.25 32.06
C LEU A 10 0.02 -11.80 30.73
N SER A 11 -0.29 -10.57 30.34
CA SER A 11 0.41 -9.80 29.30
C SER A 11 1.76 -9.34 29.84
N LYS A 12 2.87 -9.60 29.13
CA LYS A 12 4.11 -8.79 29.23
C LYS A 12 4.85 -8.72 27.89
N THR A 13 4.82 -7.53 27.29
CA THR A 13 5.72 -7.03 26.25
C THR A 13 7.18 -7.14 26.66
N THR A 14 8.10 -7.54 25.77
CA THR A 14 9.51 -7.09 25.77
C THR A 14 10.15 -7.25 24.37
N LEU A 15 10.80 -6.18 23.94
CA LEU A 15 11.59 -5.93 22.73
C LEU A 15 12.57 -7.04 22.33
N VAL A 16 12.76 -7.22 21.02
CA VAL A 16 14.09 -7.53 20.44
C VAL A 16 14.34 -6.65 19.23
N SER A 17 15.44 -5.91 19.27
CA SER A 17 15.97 -5.06 18.20
C SER A 17 16.77 -5.86 17.17
N GLN A 18 16.49 -5.58 15.90
CA GLN A 18 17.39 -5.43 14.74
C GLN A 18 18.33 -6.58 14.34
N THR A 19 18.19 -7.07 13.09
CA THR A 19 19.29 -7.19 12.10
C THR A 19 18.74 -7.28 10.67
N ILE A 20 19.39 -6.51 9.80
CA ILE A 20 19.19 -6.24 8.36
C ILE A 20 19.16 -7.50 7.48
N LEU A 21 18.28 -7.54 6.47
CA LEU A 21 18.55 -8.23 5.20
C LEU A 21 18.03 -7.41 4.01
N LYS A 22 18.92 -7.22 3.04
CA LYS A 22 18.71 -6.54 1.77
C LYS A 22 18.53 -7.59 0.67
N ALA A 23 17.59 -7.29 -0.22
CA ALA A 23 17.41 -7.81 -1.59
C ALA A 23 16.46 -9.00 -1.84
N VAL A 24 15.85 -8.85 -3.02
CA VAL A 24 15.17 -9.77 -3.93
C VAL A 24 13.67 -10.08 -3.75
N SER A 25 13.00 -9.86 -4.87
CA SER A 25 11.62 -10.07 -5.26
C SER A 25 10.93 -11.34 -4.75
N SER A 26 9.60 -11.22 -4.72
CA SER A 26 8.57 -12.26 -4.80
C SER A 26 7.82 -12.58 -3.50
N SER A 27 6.54 -12.21 -3.55
CA SER A 27 5.39 -12.84 -2.91
C SER A 27 5.47 -13.13 -1.40
N SER A 28 4.96 -12.19 -0.63
CA SER A 28 4.31 -12.49 0.65
C SER A 28 3.19 -11.49 0.88
N GLN A 29 1.98 -11.92 0.54
CA GLN A 29 0.78 -11.37 1.14
C GLN A 29 0.67 -11.95 2.55
N PRO A 30 0.41 -11.12 3.56
CA PRO A 30 -0.43 -11.53 4.66
C PRO A 30 -1.67 -10.64 4.68
N THR A 31 -2.82 -11.28 4.55
CA THR A 31 -4.10 -10.74 4.99
C THR A 31 -4.04 -10.51 6.49
N SER A 32 -3.94 -9.26 6.90
CA SER A 32 -4.14 -8.82 8.27
C SER A 32 -4.62 -7.38 8.15
N SER A 33 -5.84 -7.13 8.61
CA SER A 33 -6.55 -5.83 8.63
C SER A 33 -5.65 -4.68 8.17
N ALA A 34 -5.70 -4.35 6.87
CA ALA A 34 -4.67 -3.56 6.22
C ALA A 34 -4.60 -2.18 6.85
N ALA A 35 -3.72 -2.03 7.85
CA ALA A 35 -3.34 -0.74 8.37
C ALA A 35 -2.83 0.05 7.17
N GLN A 36 -3.33 1.28 7.02
CA GLN A 36 -2.86 2.12 5.93
C GLN A 36 -1.34 2.30 6.05
N PRO A 37 -0.62 2.38 4.92
CA PRO A 37 0.81 2.66 4.95
C PRO A 37 1.12 3.97 5.68
N ALA A 38 2.36 4.17 6.11
CA ALA A 38 2.78 5.47 6.62
C ALA A 38 2.75 6.50 5.48
N VAL A 39 2.41 7.76 5.79
CA VAL A 39 2.47 8.86 4.81
C VAL A 39 3.91 8.96 4.27
N GLY A 40 4.02 9.11 2.95
CA GLY A 40 5.30 9.11 2.23
C GLY A 40 5.77 7.73 1.78
N THR A 41 5.06 6.64 2.11
CA THR A 41 5.42 5.29 1.64
C THR A 41 5.36 5.23 0.11
N ILE A 42 6.47 4.88 -0.53
CA ILE A 42 6.55 4.68 -1.99
C ILE A 42 6.51 3.19 -2.31
N VAL A 43 5.65 2.82 -3.25
CA VAL A 43 5.53 1.44 -3.77
C VAL A 43 5.39 1.46 -5.28
N ASN A 44 5.89 0.42 -5.96
CA ASN A 44 5.66 0.29 -7.40
C ASN A 44 4.19 0.09 -7.74
N ARG A 45 3.47 -0.66 -6.89
CA ARG A 45 2.04 -0.90 -7.06
C ARG A 45 1.40 -1.27 -5.72
N PRO A 46 0.43 -0.49 -5.21
CA PRO A 46 -0.28 -0.83 -3.99
C PRO A 46 -1.19 -2.05 -4.20
N GLN A 47 -1.63 -2.63 -3.09
CA GLN A 47 -2.65 -3.67 -3.09
C GLN A 47 -4.04 -3.03 -2.94
N GLY A 48 -5.03 -3.52 -3.69
CA GLY A 48 -6.40 -3.03 -3.61
C GLY A 48 -7.16 -3.19 -4.92
N ALA A 49 -8.47 -3.40 -4.83
CA ALA A 49 -9.33 -3.55 -6.01
C ALA A 49 -9.37 -2.27 -6.88
N TRP A 50 -9.21 -1.10 -6.26
CA TRP A 50 -9.19 0.20 -6.95
C TRP A 50 -8.05 0.31 -7.97
N VAL A 51 -6.91 -0.34 -7.72
CA VAL A 51 -5.67 -0.17 -8.52
C VAL A 51 -5.87 -0.60 -9.96
N VAL A 52 -6.54 -1.73 -10.19
CA VAL A 52 -6.77 -2.26 -11.56
C VAL A 52 -7.70 -1.32 -12.35
N THR A 53 -8.78 -0.86 -11.72
CA THR A 53 -9.73 0.05 -12.37
C THR A 53 -9.09 1.41 -12.65
N PHE A 54 -8.33 1.95 -11.69
CA PHE A 54 -7.56 3.17 -11.84
C PHE A 54 -6.57 3.08 -13.02
N GLU A 55 -5.70 2.07 -13.03
CA GLU A 55 -4.69 1.88 -14.08
C GLU A 55 -5.32 1.79 -15.48
N ARG A 56 -6.42 1.04 -15.60
CA ARG A 56 -7.17 0.93 -16.85
C ARG A 56 -7.76 2.28 -17.28
N ASN A 57 -8.40 3.01 -16.37
CA ASN A 57 -9.02 4.30 -16.69
C ASN A 57 -7.98 5.35 -17.05
N LEU A 58 -6.85 5.38 -16.33
CA LEU A 58 -5.73 6.26 -16.62
C LEU A 58 -5.17 6.00 -18.02
N TYR A 59 -4.94 4.75 -18.39
CA TYR A 59 -4.45 4.41 -19.74
C TYR A 59 -5.50 4.72 -20.82
N ASN A 60 -6.77 4.42 -20.57
CA ASN A 60 -7.84 4.69 -21.54
C ASN A 60 -8.05 6.19 -21.79
N GLY A 61 -7.96 7.04 -20.76
CA GLY A 61 -8.11 8.48 -20.89
C GLY A 61 -6.83 9.18 -21.37
N TYR A 62 -5.69 8.82 -20.79
CA TYR A 62 -4.46 9.63 -20.87
C TYR A 62 -3.30 8.92 -21.57
N LYS A 63 -3.42 7.62 -21.88
CA LYS A 63 -2.39 6.81 -22.54
C LYS A 63 -1.05 6.73 -21.78
N VAL A 64 -1.11 6.86 -20.46
CA VAL A 64 0.04 6.76 -19.55
C VAL A 64 -0.08 5.55 -18.63
N THR A 65 1.05 5.06 -18.12
CA THR A 65 1.13 3.94 -17.19
C THR A 65 1.82 4.36 -15.89
N PRO A 66 1.32 3.93 -14.72
CA PRO A 66 1.96 4.24 -13.45
C PRO A 66 3.38 3.68 -13.35
N LYS A 67 4.30 4.52 -12.90
CA LYS A 67 5.69 4.19 -12.57
C LYS A 67 5.80 3.78 -11.10
N TYR A 68 5.23 4.58 -10.21
CA TYR A 68 5.14 4.32 -8.78
C TYR A 68 4.03 5.15 -8.14
N TYR A 69 3.68 4.76 -6.92
CA TYR A 69 2.66 5.38 -6.08
C TYR A 69 3.30 5.81 -4.77
N LYS A 70 2.91 6.97 -4.25
CA LYS A 70 3.29 7.44 -2.93
C LYS A 70 2.03 7.67 -2.10
N TYR A 71 1.99 7.08 -0.91
CA TYR A 71 0.86 7.27 -0.02
C TYR A 71 0.88 8.68 0.58
N TYR A 72 -0.18 9.45 0.35
CA TYR A 72 -0.31 10.82 0.85
C TYR A 72 -1.03 10.88 2.20
N GLY A 73 -1.82 9.85 2.54
CA GLY A 73 -2.64 9.82 3.76
C GLY A 73 -4.13 9.77 3.44
N ASN A 74 -4.94 9.34 4.41
CA ASN A 74 -6.40 9.26 4.30
C ASN A 74 -6.92 8.50 3.07
N GLY A 75 -6.18 7.50 2.59
CA GLY A 75 -6.52 6.74 1.40
C GLY A 75 -6.15 7.41 0.07
N LEU A 76 -5.49 8.57 0.10
CA LEU A 76 -5.00 9.25 -1.09
C LEU A 76 -3.62 8.74 -1.48
N TRP A 77 -3.43 8.56 -2.78
CA TRP A 77 -2.18 8.14 -3.39
C TRP A 77 -1.78 9.11 -4.50
N GLU A 78 -0.59 9.66 -4.39
CA GLU A 78 0.08 10.41 -5.46
C GLU A 78 0.69 9.41 -6.46
N VAL A 79 0.54 9.66 -7.76
CA VAL A 79 0.96 8.73 -8.82
C VAL A 79 1.86 9.42 -9.82
N TRP A 80 3.03 8.83 -10.07
CA TRP A 80 3.94 9.23 -11.13
C TRP A 80 3.82 8.24 -12.28
N VAL A 81 3.97 8.73 -13.51
CA VAL A 81 3.82 7.92 -14.73
C VAL A 81 5.17 7.73 -15.44
N LYS A 82 5.24 6.77 -16.35
CA LYS A 82 6.49 6.44 -17.05
C LYS A 82 6.76 7.37 -18.22
N GLU A 83 5.70 7.81 -18.89
CA GLU A 83 5.74 8.49 -20.17
C GLU A 83 6.04 9.99 -20.03
N ILE A 84 5.79 10.56 -18.84
CA ILE A 84 5.91 11.99 -18.59
C ILE A 84 6.83 12.20 -17.39
N ASN A 85 7.87 13.01 -17.58
CA ASN A 85 8.73 13.43 -16.48
C ASN A 85 8.11 14.64 -15.77
N THR A 86 7.38 14.37 -14.70
CA THR A 86 6.74 15.41 -13.86
C THR A 86 7.68 15.98 -12.79
N GLN A 87 8.98 15.66 -12.84
CA GLN A 87 9.96 16.03 -11.83
C GLN A 87 9.49 15.57 -10.43
N ASP A 88 9.31 16.51 -9.50
CA ASP A 88 8.89 16.24 -8.12
C ASP A 88 7.36 16.26 -7.94
N TYR A 89 6.61 16.65 -8.97
CA TYR A 89 5.14 16.71 -8.89
C TYR A 89 4.51 15.38 -9.31
N PRO A 90 3.44 14.92 -8.64
CA PRO A 90 2.69 13.78 -9.13
C PRO A 90 1.95 14.13 -10.42
N TYR A 91 1.68 13.12 -11.24
CA TYR A 91 0.85 13.29 -12.44
C TYR A 91 -0.64 13.37 -12.07
N VAL A 92 -1.07 12.52 -11.12
CA VAL A 92 -2.43 12.53 -10.57
C VAL A 92 -2.41 12.12 -9.09
N THR A 93 -3.47 12.49 -8.37
CA THR A 93 -3.82 11.93 -7.07
C THR A 93 -5.08 11.09 -7.20
N VAL A 94 -5.10 9.90 -6.60
CA VAL A 94 -6.23 8.97 -6.61
C VAL A 94 -6.70 8.66 -5.20
N ASP A 95 -8.01 8.61 -5.01
CA ASP A 95 -8.66 8.16 -3.78
C ASP A 95 -8.91 6.65 -3.85
N GLN A 96 -8.28 5.87 -2.97
CA GLN A 96 -8.40 4.42 -2.94
C GLN A 96 -9.82 3.91 -2.63
N TYR A 97 -10.66 4.73 -2.00
CA TYR A 97 -12.01 4.34 -1.60
C TYR A 97 -13.01 4.50 -2.73
N THR A 98 -12.82 5.50 -3.58
CA THR A 98 -13.72 5.80 -4.71
C THR A 98 -13.14 5.43 -6.07
N GLY A 99 -11.81 5.31 -6.18
CA GLY A 99 -11.10 5.13 -7.44
C GLY A 99 -11.04 6.40 -8.31
N ASN A 100 -11.59 7.52 -7.82
CA ASN A 100 -11.57 8.80 -8.51
C ASN A 100 -10.18 9.40 -8.47
N PHE A 101 -9.75 10.02 -9.56
CA PHE A 101 -8.44 10.65 -9.66
C PHE A 101 -8.52 12.01 -10.37
N HIS A 102 -7.60 12.90 -10.01
CA HIS A 102 -7.45 14.25 -10.58
C HIS A 102 -5.96 14.56 -10.74
N GLY A 103 -5.62 15.32 -11.78
CA GLY A 103 -4.27 15.84 -12.05
C GLY A 103 -4.25 17.36 -12.02
#